data_AF-A0A1H3XBZ5-F1
#
_entry.id   AF-A0A1H3XBZ5-F1
#
_cell.length_a   1.000
_cell.length_b   1.000
_cell.length_c   1.000
_cell.angle_alpha   90.00
_cell.angle_beta   90.00
_cell.angle_gamma   90.00
#
_symmetry.space_group_name_H-M   'P 1'
#
loop_
_entity.id
_entity.type
_entity.pdbx_description
1 polymer ?
#
loop_
_entity_poly.entity_id
_entity_poly.type
_entity_poly.pdbx_seq_one_letter_code
_entity_poly.pdbx_strand_id
1 'polypeptide(L)'
;MIKPSVKFAEASSGPVLVENLRAATTGIEKIDFIRVFFGYFSGGDSLKEKNKQLILFLQECISQNNITLVNRILTDKAVEDLHLSLLKSILIMTSGIPDVEGAYNNLEEVYRKKINIHL
;
A
#
# COMPACT_ATOMS: atom_id res chain seq x y z
N MET A 1 6.16 -10.10 -29.53
CA MET A 1 5.58 -9.27 -28.46
C MET A 1 6.48 -9.36 -27.25
N ILE A 2 7.17 -8.28 -26.91
CA ILE A 2 8.12 -8.24 -25.78
C ILE A 2 7.30 -7.90 -24.54
N LYS A 3 7.18 -8.85 -23.59
CA LYS A 3 6.68 -8.53 -22.24
C LYS A 3 7.72 -7.63 -21.57
N PRO A 4 7.39 -6.41 -21.10
CA PRO A 4 8.31 -5.65 -20.29
C PRO A 4 8.51 -6.41 -18.98
N SER A 5 9.68 -7.05 -18.86
CA SER A 5 10.12 -7.68 -17.60
C SER A 5 10.67 -6.56 -16.74
N VAL A 6 9.82 -5.97 -15.91
CA VAL A 6 10.28 -5.00 -14.92
C VAL A 6 11.10 -5.78 -13.89
N LYS A 7 12.43 -5.68 -14.00
CA LYS A 7 13.35 -6.21 -13.01
C LYS A 7 13.38 -5.25 -11.84
N PHE A 8 12.63 -5.55 -10.79
CA PHE A 8 12.77 -4.88 -9.50
C PHE A 8 14.00 -5.45 -8.80
N ALA A 9 15.00 -4.62 -8.53
CA ALA A 9 16.24 -5.06 -7.90
C ALA A 9 15.98 -5.64 -6.49
N GLU A 10 16.62 -6.77 -6.20
CA GLU A 10 16.69 -7.36 -4.87
C GLU A 10 17.27 -6.33 -3.88
N ALA A 11 16.63 -6.19 -2.73
CA ALA A 11 16.98 -5.24 -1.67
C ALA A 11 16.99 -3.75 -2.10
N SER A 12 15.96 -3.29 -2.81
CA SER A 12 15.81 -1.87 -3.07
C SER A 12 15.25 -1.15 -1.83
N SER A 13 16.02 -0.18 -1.31
CA SER A 13 15.59 0.72 -0.23
C SER A 13 14.26 1.41 -0.58
N GLY A 14 13.47 1.80 0.43
CA GLY A 14 12.14 2.43 0.26
C GLY A 14 12.05 3.49 -0.86
N PRO A 15 13.04 4.40 -1.02
CA PRO A 15 13.04 5.40 -2.08
C PRO A 15 13.10 4.82 -3.51
N VAL A 16 13.89 3.76 -3.73
CA VAL A 16 14.04 3.11 -5.04
C VAL A 16 12.78 2.32 -5.43
N LEU A 17 12.08 1.78 -4.42
CA LEU A 17 10.76 1.17 -4.60
C LEU A 17 9.73 2.18 -5.06
N VAL A 18 9.68 3.36 -4.42
CA VAL A 18 8.75 4.43 -4.78
C VAL A 18 9.04 4.96 -6.17
N GLU A 19 10.30 5.12 -6.56
CA GLU A 19 10.68 5.59 -7.90
C GLU A 19 10.32 4.57 -9.00
N ASN A 20 10.59 3.28 -8.77
CA ASN A 20 10.20 2.20 -9.69
C ASN A 20 8.67 2.06 -9.80
N LEU A 21 7.95 2.23 -8.69
CA LEU A 21 6.49 2.22 -8.68
C LEU A 21 5.91 3.47 -9.36
N ARG A 22 6.54 4.65 -9.18
CA ARG A 22 6.16 5.88 -9.87
C ARG A 22 6.35 5.77 -11.38
N ALA A 23 7.48 5.21 -11.83
CA ALA A 23 7.71 4.94 -13.25
C ALA A 23 6.69 3.95 -13.84
N ALA A 24 6.26 2.95 -13.05
CA ALA A 24 5.17 2.04 -13.44
C ALA A 24 3.80 2.74 -13.50
N THR A 25 3.54 3.75 -12.66
CA THR A 25 2.28 4.52 -12.69
C THR A 25 2.15 5.47 -13.87
N THR A 26 3.26 5.89 -14.50
CA THR A 26 3.22 6.75 -15.69
C THR A 26 3.04 5.97 -17.00
N GLY A 27 3.17 4.64 -17.00
CA GLY A 27 3.22 3.84 -18.23
C GLY A 27 2.28 2.62 -18.32
N ILE A 28 1.54 2.25 -17.28
CA ILE A 28 0.75 0.99 -17.30
C ILE A 28 -0.73 1.25 -16.99
N GLU A 29 -1.54 1.15 -18.04
CA GLU A 29 -2.97 0.87 -17.93
C GLU A 29 -3.21 -0.42 -17.14
N LYS A 30 -4.02 -0.32 -16.08
CA LYS A 30 -4.98 -1.33 -15.59
C LYS A 30 -4.55 -2.77 -15.27
N ILE A 31 -3.28 -3.17 -15.29
CA ILE A 31 -2.89 -4.50 -14.78
C ILE A 31 -2.39 -4.39 -13.33
N ASP A 32 -3.31 -4.67 -12.39
CA ASP A 32 -3.07 -5.24 -11.06
C ASP A 32 -1.88 -4.67 -10.25
N PHE A 33 -1.59 -3.37 -10.38
CA PHE A 33 -0.52 -2.66 -9.66
C PHE A 33 -0.55 -2.95 -8.16
N ILE A 34 -1.75 -3.01 -7.57
CA ILE A 34 -1.92 -3.30 -6.14
C ILE A 34 -1.65 -4.77 -5.82
N ARG A 35 -1.94 -5.69 -6.75
CA ARG A 35 -1.61 -7.11 -6.60
C ARG A 35 -0.11 -7.38 -6.80
N VAL A 36 0.55 -6.64 -7.70
CA VAL A 36 2.02 -6.64 -7.85
C VAL A 36 2.68 -5.99 -6.62
N PHE A 37 2.07 -4.94 -6.06
CA PHE A 37 2.49 -4.28 -4.82
C PHE A 37 2.39 -5.23 -3.62
N PHE A 38 1.24 -5.84 -3.36
CA PHE A 38 1.07 -6.88 -2.32
C PHE A 38 1.92 -8.11 -2.60
N GLY A 39 2.11 -8.47 -3.88
CA GLY A 39 3.00 -9.52 -4.33
C GLY A 39 4.48 -9.22 -4.10
N TYR A 40 4.91 -7.96 -4.13
CA TYR A 40 6.31 -7.58 -3.87
C TYR A 40 6.68 -7.81 -2.40
N PHE A 41 5.76 -7.52 -1.49
CA PHE A 41 5.94 -7.87 -0.09
C PHE A 41 5.93 -9.39 0.15
N SER A 42 5.69 -10.25 -0.85
CA SER A 42 5.80 -11.70 -0.66
C SER A 42 7.24 -12.21 -0.46
N GLY A 43 8.26 -11.41 -0.78
CA GLY A 43 9.69 -11.77 -0.73
C GLY A 43 10.41 -11.63 0.63
N GLY A 44 9.70 -11.30 1.72
CA GLY A 44 10.27 -11.28 3.08
C GLY A 44 10.08 -12.60 3.83
N ASP A 45 11.08 -13.02 4.61
CA ASP A 45 11.08 -14.31 5.35
C ASP A 45 9.99 -14.41 6.43
N SER A 46 9.39 -13.29 6.85
CA SER A 46 8.32 -13.29 7.86
C SER A 46 7.25 -12.22 7.60
N LEU A 47 6.01 -12.51 8.01
CA LEU A 47 4.87 -11.58 7.96
C LEU A 47 5.18 -10.22 8.62
N LYS A 48 6.01 -10.23 9.67
CA LYS A 48 6.46 -9.01 10.36
C LYS A 48 7.24 -8.09 9.43
N GLU A 49 8.17 -8.63 8.64
CA GLU A 49 8.97 -7.81 7.72
C GLU A 49 8.12 -7.26 6.57
N LYS A 50 7.16 -8.07 6.07
CA LYS A 50 6.19 -7.64 5.05
C LYS A 50 5.35 -6.45 5.53
N ASN A 51 4.83 -6.53 6.75
CA ASN A 51 4.05 -5.46 7.37
C ASN A 51 4.88 -4.19 7.57
N LYS A 52 6.13 -4.33 8.01
CA LYS A 52 7.07 -3.21 8.17
C LYS A 52 7.32 -2.51 6.82
N GLN A 53 7.57 -3.28 5.76
CA GLN A 53 7.79 -2.73 4.43
C GLN A 53 6.57 -1.98 3.90
N LEU A 54 5.35 -2.49 4.11
CA LEU A 54 4.12 -1.80 3.73
C LEU A 54 3.97 -0.45 4.45
N ILE A 55 4.22 -0.41 5.77
CA ILE A 55 4.15 0.83 6.54
C ILE A 55 5.20 1.83 6.07
N LEU A 56 6.45 1.41 5.91
CA LEU A 56 7.52 2.30 5.44
C LEU A 56 7.20 2.88 4.06
N PHE A 57 6.65 2.06 3.16
CA PHE A 57 6.22 2.51 1.85
C PHE A 57 5.11 3.57 1.92
N LEU A 58 4.09 3.35 2.73
CA LEU A 58 3.00 4.32 2.91
C LEU A 58 3.52 5.63 3.51
N GLN A 59 4.42 5.56 4.50
CA GLN A 59 5.08 6.75 5.07
C GLN A 59 5.84 7.54 4.00
N GLU A 60 6.55 6.86 3.11
CA GLU A 60 7.27 7.51 2.02
C GLU A 60 6.33 8.13 0.98
N CYS A 61 5.20 7.47 0.66
CA CYS A 61 4.20 8.07 -0.23
C CYS A 61 3.62 9.37 0.37
N ILE A 62 3.37 9.38 1.68
CA ILE A 62 2.90 10.56 2.40
C ILE A 62 3.97 11.65 2.42
N SER A 63 5.23 11.30 2.72
CA SER A 63 6.34 12.26 2.79
C SER A 63 6.62 12.93 1.43
N GLN A 64 6.43 12.19 0.34
CA GLN A 64 6.55 12.69 -1.03
C GLN A 64 5.28 13.36 -1.57
N ASN A 65 4.24 13.53 -0.74
CA ASN A 65 2.95 14.09 -1.13
C ASN A 65 2.27 13.34 -2.30
N ASN A 66 2.51 12.03 -2.41
CA ASN A 66 1.90 11.18 -3.43
C ASN A 66 0.51 10.69 -2.98
N ILE A 67 -0.39 11.64 -2.74
CA ILE A 67 -1.72 11.40 -2.15
C ILE A 67 -2.60 10.52 -3.03
N THR A 68 -2.48 10.63 -4.35
CA THR A 68 -3.20 9.78 -5.31
C THR A 68 -2.91 8.29 -5.07
N LEU A 69 -1.64 7.96 -4.80
CA LEU A 69 -1.24 6.57 -4.57
C LEU A 69 -1.72 6.07 -3.20
N VAL A 70 -1.63 6.92 -2.17
CA VAL A 70 -2.18 6.63 -0.84
C VAL A 70 -3.67 6.32 -0.95
N ASN A 71 -4.45 7.22 -1.57
CA ASN A 71 -5.88 7.01 -1.78
C ASN A 71 -6.19 5.72 -2.52
N ARG A 72 -5.42 5.39 -3.56
CA ARG A 72 -5.61 4.16 -4.33
C ARG A 72 -5.36 2.91 -3.48
N ILE A 73 -4.35 2.91 -2.63
CA ILE A 73 -4.05 1.78 -1.74
C ILE A 73 -5.15 1.63 -0.69
N LEU A 74 -5.53 2.72 -0.03
CA LEU A 74 -6.50 2.70 1.07
C LEU A 74 -7.91 2.32 0.62
N THR A 75 -8.25 2.52 -0.66
CA THR A 75 -9.55 2.17 -1.24
C THR A 75 -9.56 0.82 -1.96
N ASP A 76 -8.41 0.13 -2.04
CA ASP A 76 -8.34 -1.16 -2.69
C ASP A 76 -8.87 -2.28 -1.80
N LYS A 77 -9.57 -3.25 -2.39
CA LYS A 77 -10.16 -4.38 -1.65
C LYS A 77 -9.13 -5.23 -0.91
N ALA A 78 -7.89 -5.31 -1.38
CA ALA A 78 -6.85 -6.08 -0.71
C ALA A 78 -6.50 -5.53 0.68
N VAL A 79 -6.92 -4.30 1.03
CA VAL A 79 -6.81 -3.81 2.42
C VAL A 79 -7.68 -4.62 3.38
N GLU A 80 -8.79 -5.21 2.93
CA GLU A 80 -9.67 -6.03 3.76
C GLU A 80 -8.97 -7.28 4.30
N ASP A 81 -7.96 -7.79 3.58
CA ASP A 81 -7.16 -8.94 4.00
C ASP A 81 -6.14 -8.61 5.09
N LEU A 82 -5.83 -7.33 5.30
CA LEU A 82 -4.80 -6.90 6.26
C LEU A 82 -5.19 -7.17 7.70
N HIS A 83 -4.21 -7.57 8.52
CA HIS A 83 -4.44 -7.78 9.95
C HIS A 83 -4.92 -6.50 10.66
N LEU A 84 -5.75 -6.66 11.69
CA LEU A 84 -6.38 -5.55 12.43
C LEU A 84 -5.38 -4.50 12.92
N SER A 85 -4.21 -4.95 13.42
CA SER A 85 -3.15 -4.05 13.89
C SER A 85 -2.59 -3.17 12.77
N LEU A 86 -2.52 -3.67 11.54
CA LEU A 86 -1.98 -2.95 10.40
C LEU A 86 -2.96 -1.90 9.90
N LEU A 87 -4.25 -2.27 9.81
CA LEU A 87 -5.33 -1.33 9.52
C LEU A 87 -5.34 -0.15 10.51
N LYS A 88 -5.20 -0.43 11.81
CA LYS A 88 -5.11 0.60 12.85
C LYS A 88 -3.92 1.54 12.64
N SER A 89 -2.74 0.99 12.33
CA SER A 89 -1.55 1.80 12.07
C SER A 89 -1.72 2.71 10.86
N ILE A 90 -2.37 2.20 9.80
CA ILE A 90 -2.64 3.01 8.60
C ILE A 90 -3.65 4.11 8.91
N LEU A 91 -4.71 3.84 9.68
CA LEU A 91 -5.63 4.89 10.12
C LEU A 91 -4.92 6.00 10.91
N ILE A 92 -4.03 5.64 11.84
CA ILE A 92 -3.28 6.64 12.60
C ILE A 92 -2.40 7.49 11.68
N MET A 93 -1.74 6.88 10.70
CA MET A 93 -0.77 7.59 9.85
C MET A 93 -1.43 8.52 8.83
N THR A 94 -2.65 8.23 8.39
CA THR A 94 -3.37 9.03 7.39
C THR A 94 -4.39 9.99 7.99
N SER A 95 -4.57 9.97 9.30
CA SER A 95 -5.50 10.86 10.00
C SER A 95 -5.12 12.32 9.79
N GLY A 96 -6.10 13.13 9.37
CA GLY A 96 -5.94 14.57 9.19
C GLY A 96 -5.11 14.99 7.98
N ILE A 97 -4.73 14.06 7.10
CA ILE A 97 -4.09 14.41 5.82
C ILE A 97 -5.18 14.94 4.87
N PRO A 98 -5.09 16.20 4.42
CA PRO A 98 -6.00 16.74 3.41
C PRO A 98 -6.01 15.86 2.16
N ASP A 99 -7.15 15.76 1.50
CA ASP A 99 -7.35 14.94 0.30
C ASP A 99 -7.29 13.41 0.49
N VAL A 100 -7.06 12.90 1.71
CA VAL A 100 -7.14 11.45 2.04
C VAL A 100 -8.42 11.07 2.79
N GLU A 101 -9.22 12.04 3.24
CA GLU A 101 -10.41 11.82 4.10
C GLU A 101 -11.39 10.78 3.55
N GLY A 102 -11.67 10.78 2.24
CA GLY A 102 -12.56 9.80 1.63
C GLY A 102 -12.02 8.36 1.74
N ALA A 103 -10.72 8.18 1.47
CA ALA A 103 -10.08 6.87 1.60
C ALA A 103 -9.90 6.46 3.07
N TYR A 104 -9.67 7.42 3.96
CA TYR A 104 -9.65 7.21 5.41
C TYR A 104 -10.98 6.64 5.89
N ASN A 105 -12.10 7.24 5.51
CA ASN A 105 -13.43 6.78 5.92
C ASN A 105 -13.71 5.34 5.45
N ASN A 106 -13.31 4.99 4.22
CA ASN A 106 -13.43 3.62 3.71
C ASN A 106 -12.59 2.64 4.54
N LEU A 107 -11.34 2.99 4.85
CA LEU A 107 -10.46 2.16 5.67
C LEU A 107 -11.02 2.00 7.10
N GLU A 108 -11.62 3.05 7.65
CA GLU A 108 -12.25 3.03 8.97
C GLU A 108 -13.46 2.07 8.98
N GLU A 109 -14.28 2.08 7.93
CA GLU A 109 -15.39 1.14 7.77
C GLU A 109 -14.88 -0.31 7.74
N VAL A 110 -13.83 -0.59 6.95
CA VAL A 110 -13.19 -1.91 6.89
C VAL A 110 -12.67 -2.33 8.27
N TYR A 111 -11.99 -1.43 8.98
CA TYR A 111 -11.49 -1.68 10.32
C TYR A 111 -12.62 -2.02 11.31
N ARG A 112 -13.70 -1.23 11.31
CA ARG A 112 -14.88 -1.45 12.18
C ARG A 112 -15.58 -2.78 11.87
N LYS A 113 -15.76 -3.12 10.58
CA LYS A 113 -16.29 -4.44 10.18
C LYS A 113 -15.43 -5.57 10.73
N LYS A 114 -14.10 -5.44 10.64
CA LYS A 114 -13.17 -6.48 11.08
C LYS A 114 -13.17 -6.65 12.61
N ILE A 115 -13.28 -5.56 13.38
CA ILE A 115 -13.46 -5.64 14.84
C ILE A 115 -14.75 -6.40 15.18
N ASN A 116 -15.87 -6.04 14.57
CA ASN A 116 -17.17 -6.63 14.89
C ASN A 116 -17.26 -8.12 14.56
N ILE A 117 -16.43 -8.63 13.66
CA ILE A 117 -16.32 -10.08 13.36
C ILE A 117 -15.51 -10.82 14.43
N HIS A 118 -14.62 -10.12 15.15
CA HIS A 118 -13.72 -10.70 16.15
C HIS A 118 -14.19 -10.50 17.60
N LEU A 119 -15.38 -9.94 17.80
CA LEU A 119 -16.09 -9.84 19.08
C LEU A 119 -17.19 -10.89 19.14
#